data_AF-A0AAW0M1F3-F1
#
_entry.id   AF-A0AAW0M1F3-F1
#
_cell.length_a   1.000
_cell.length_b   1.000
_cell.length_c   1.000
_cell.angle_alpha   90.00
_cell.angle_beta   90.00
_cell.angle_gamma   90.00
#
_symmetry.space_group_name_H-M   'P 1'
#
loop_
_entity.id
_entity.type
_entity.pdbx_description
1 polymer ?
#
loop_
_entity_poly.entity_id
_entity_poly.type
_entity_poly.pdbx_seq_one_letter_code
_entity_poly.pdbx_strand_id
1 'polypeptide(L)'
;MTAFDREFEKEIKEAGNTLLNPPSSIDDLLTLLDKVENLLAYVEQEPSKSMRDALLPSVKALITNKLLRHAEMDVKVSVLSCLIEITRITAPNAPYKDEQMK
;
A
#
# COMPACT_ATOMS: atom_id res chain seq x y z
N MET A 1 7.47 -0.41 -21.23
CA MET A 1 7.52 -1.18 -19.99
C MET A 1 8.65 -2.18 -20.09
N THR A 2 9.69 -1.97 -19.28
CA THR A 2 10.89 -2.81 -19.24
C THR A 2 10.62 -4.13 -18.51
N ALA A 3 11.58 -5.05 -18.52
CA ALA A 3 11.49 -6.26 -17.71
C ALA A 3 11.50 -5.94 -16.21
N PHE A 4 12.24 -4.91 -15.80
CA PHE A 4 12.28 -4.43 -14.43
C PHE A 4 10.91 -3.90 -13.97
N ASP A 5 10.28 -3.04 -14.77
CA ASP A 5 8.95 -2.48 -14.46
C ASP A 5 7.92 -3.59 -14.22
N ARG A 6 7.97 -4.66 -15.02
CA ARG A 6 7.05 -5.80 -14.88
C ARG A 6 7.27 -6.60 -13.60
N GLU A 7 8.51 -6.85 -13.23
CA GLU A 7 8.80 -7.59 -11.99
C GLU A 7 8.46 -6.72 -10.78
N PHE A 8 8.74 -5.42 -10.84
CA PHE A 8 8.36 -4.48 -9.80
C PHE A 8 6.83 -4.37 -9.62
N GLU A 9 6.08 -4.26 -10.72
CA GLU A 9 4.60 -4.30 -10.69
C GLU A 9 4.07 -5.63 -10.13
N LYS A 10 4.74 -6.75 -10.41
CA LYS A 10 4.36 -8.05 -9.87
C LYS A 10 4.61 -8.12 -8.37
N GLU A 11 5.77 -7.66 -7.91
CA GLU A 11 6.14 -7.67 -6.50
C GLU A 11 5.18 -6.82 -5.64
N ILE A 12 4.87 -5.60 -6.09
CA ILE A 12 3.93 -4.72 -5.36
C ILE A 12 2.52 -5.31 -5.31
N LYS A 13 2.09 -5.95 -6.40
CA LYS A 13 0.79 -6.63 -6.47
C LYS A 13 0.74 -7.84 -5.54
N GLU A 14 1.80 -8.64 -5.49
CA GLU A 14 1.90 -9.81 -4.60
C GLU A 14 1.91 -9.39 -3.13
N ALA A 15 2.70 -8.39 -2.76
CA ALA A 15 2.72 -7.85 -1.40
C ALA A 15 1.33 -7.32 -0.99
N GLY A 16 0.67 -6.56 -1.87
CA GLY A 16 -0.69 -6.07 -1.64
C GLY A 16 -1.72 -7.19 -1.51
N ASN A 17 -1.61 -8.26 -2.30
CA ASN A 17 -2.50 -9.43 -2.19
C ASN A 17 -2.31 -10.18 -0.87
N THR A 18 -1.07 -10.32 -0.40
CA THR A 18 -0.80 -10.87 0.93
C THR A 18 -1.39 -9.96 2.01
N LEU A 19 -1.32 -8.64 1.84
CA LEU A 19 -1.87 -7.69 2.81
C LEU A 19 -3.40 -7.72 2.88
N LEU A 20 -4.11 -8.16 1.83
CA LEU A 20 -5.57 -8.39 1.88
C LEU A 20 -5.95 -9.51 2.87
N ASN A 21 -5.06 -10.49 3.07
CA ASN A 21 -5.20 -11.56 4.05
C ASN A 21 -3.96 -11.57 4.95
N PRO A 22 -3.80 -10.55 5.81
CA PRO A 22 -2.52 -10.29 6.45
C PRO A 22 -2.16 -11.40 7.45
N PRO A 23 -0.87 -11.66 7.68
CA PRO A 23 -0.38 -12.59 8.70
C PRO A 23 -0.98 -12.31 10.08
N SER A 24 -1.14 -13.36 10.89
CA SER A 24 -1.59 -13.21 12.28
C SER A 24 -0.49 -12.77 13.24
N SER A 25 0.78 -13.05 12.89
CA SER A 25 1.95 -12.60 13.65
C SER A 25 2.14 -11.09 13.44
N ILE A 26 2.36 -10.36 14.53
CA ILE A 26 2.61 -8.91 14.48
C ILE A 26 3.92 -8.64 13.75
N ASP A 27 4.98 -9.41 14.04
CA ASP A 27 6.30 -9.22 13.42
C ASP A 27 6.25 -9.47 11.90
N ASP A 28 5.52 -10.50 11.46
CA ASP A 28 5.34 -10.79 10.03
C ASP A 28 4.48 -9.72 9.34
N LEU A 29 3.47 -9.18 10.04
CA LEU A 29 2.64 -8.09 9.54
C LEU A 29 3.45 -6.81 9.38
N LEU A 30 4.26 -6.44 10.38
CA LEU A 30 5.14 -5.27 10.31
C LEU A 30 6.16 -5.43 9.18
N THR A 31 6.79 -6.60 9.05
CA THR A 31 7.71 -6.90 7.94
C THR A 31 7.04 -6.75 6.57
N LEU A 32 5.78 -7.19 6.44
CA LEU A 32 5.01 -7.03 5.21
C LEU A 32 4.65 -5.57 4.94
N LEU A 33 4.27 -4.81 5.97
CA LEU A 33 3.94 -3.38 5.84
C LEU A 33 5.18 -2.56 5.45
N ASP A 34 6.33 -2.82 6.07
CA ASP A 34 7.61 -2.20 5.71
C ASP A 34 7.97 -2.51 4.25
N LYS A 35 7.76 -3.75 3.81
CA LYS A 35 7.94 -4.12 2.40
C LYS A 35 7.01 -3.31 1.49
N VAL A 36 5.73 -3.21 1.82
CA VAL A 36 4.75 -2.44 1.03
C VAL A 36 5.11 -0.97 0.98
N GLU A 37 5.47 -0.35 2.11
CA GLU A 37 5.93 1.04 2.18
C GLU A 37 7.14 1.26 1.27
N ASN A 38 8.18 0.43 1.39
CA ASN A 38 9.38 0.54 0.55
C ASN A 38 9.04 0.46 -0.94
N LEU A 39 8.16 -0.46 -1.34
CA LEU A 39 7.72 -0.56 -2.74
C LEU A 39 6.96 0.70 -3.18
N LEU A 40 6.05 1.21 -2.33
CA LEU A 40 5.31 2.44 -2.63
C LEU A 40 6.24 3.66 -2.79
N ALA A 41 7.30 3.76 -1.98
CA ALA A 41 8.26 4.85 -2.03
C ALA A 41 8.96 4.99 -3.40
N TYR A 42 9.16 3.87 -4.13
CA TYR A 42 9.75 3.88 -5.47
C TYR A 42 8.75 4.16 -6.59
N VAL A 43 7.44 4.25 -6.30
CA VAL A 43 6.44 4.59 -7.29
C VAL A 43 6.38 6.10 -7.46
N GLU A 44 6.60 6.56 -8.69
CA GLU A 44 6.48 7.98 -9.05
C GLU A 44 5.02 8.45 -9.08
N GLN A 45 4.84 9.77 -9.11
CA GLN A 45 3.51 10.37 -9.28
C GLN A 45 2.95 10.06 -10.67
N GLU A 46 1.63 10.09 -10.79
CA GLU A 46 0.91 9.78 -12.02
C GLU A 46 1.33 8.44 -12.67
N PRO A 47 1.37 7.33 -11.91
CA PRO A 47 1.87 6.06 -12.42
C PRO A 47 1.07 5.55 -13.61
N SER A 48 1.69 4.68 -14.41
CA SER A 48 1.05 4.00 -15.54
C SER A 48 -0.22 3.26 -15.10
N LYS A 49 -1.13 2.98 -16.05
CA LYS A 49 -2.35 2.21 -15.75
C LYS A 49 -2.03 0.83 -15.14
N SER A 50 -1.03 0.13 -15.67
CA SER A 50 -0.61 -1.17 -15.15
C SER A 50 -0.11 -1.09 -13.71
N MET A 51 0.67 -0.06 -13.37
CA MET A 51 1.13 0.19 -12.01
C MET A 51 -0.04 0.54 -11.08
N ARG A 52 -1.00 1.36 -11.52
CA ARG A 52 -2.24 1.63 -10.74
C ARG A 52 -3.02 0.35 -10.45
N ASP A 53 -3.13 -0.55 -11.43
CA ASP A 53 -3.78 -1.84 -11.27
C ASP A 53 -3.01 -2.75 -10.30
N ALA A 54 -1.67 -2.68 -10.32
CA ALA A 54 -0.79 -3.40 -9.39
C ALA A 54 -0.88 -2.88 -7.94
N LEU A 55 -1.11 -1.57 -7.75
CA LEU A 55 -1.28 -0.93 -6.44
C LEU A 55 -2.63 -1.22 -5.77
N LEU A 56 -3.65 -1.56 -6.56
CA LEU A 56 -5.03 -1.68 -6.09
C LEU A 56 -5.21 -2.64 -4.89
N PRO A 57 -4.56 -3.83 -4.83
CA PRO A 57 -4.65 -4.70 -3.66
C PRO A 57 -4.13 -4.03 -2.38
N SER A 58 -2.99 -3.35 -2.44
CA SER A 58 -2.40 -2.64 -1.30
C SER A 58 -3.33 -1.53 -0.79
N VAL A 59 -3.84 -0.68 -1.70
CA VAL A 59 -4.78 0.39 -1.35
C VAL A 59 -6.03 -0.18 -0.67
N LYS A 60 -6.62 -1.24 -1.24
CA LYS A 60 -7.81 -1.90 -0.67
C LYS A 60 -7.54 -2.47 0.72
N ALA A 61 -6.37 -3.09 0.93
CA ALA A 61 -6.02 -3.68 2.22
C ALA A 61 -5.82 -2.60 3.30
N LEU A 62 -5.06 -1.54 2.97
CA LEU A 62 -4.67 -0.47 3.90
C LEU A 62 -5.86 0.33 4.44
N ILE A 63 -6.95 0.43 3.69
CA ILE A 63 -8.17 1.13 4.14
C ILE A 63 -9.16 0.23 4.90
N THR A 64 -8.82 -1.04 5.15
CA THR A 64 -9.69 -1.92 5.94
C THR A 64 -9.66 -1.56 7.42
N ASN A 65 -10.80 -1.71 8.11
CA ASN A 65 -10.85 -1.55 9.57
C ASN A 65 -9.90 -2.51 10.31
N LYS A 66 -9.56 -3.67 9.72
CA LYS A 66 -8.62 -4.63 10.30
C LYS A 66 -7.24 -4.01 10.52
N LEU A 67 -6.77 -3.21 9.55
CA LEU A 67 -5.47 -2.53 9.64
C LEU A 67 -5.58 -1.14 10.27
N LEU A 68 -6.57 -0.33 9.89
CA LEU A 68 -6.75 1.02 10.43
C LEU A 68 -7.04 1.05 11.94
N ARG A 69 -7.77 0.04 12.45
CA ARG A 69 -8.17 -0.05 13.85
C ARG A 69 -7.45 -1.18 14.58
N HIS A 70 -6.26 -1.55 14.12
CA HIS A 70 -5.46 -2.58 14.77
C HIS A 70 -5.21 -2.24 16.25
N ALA A 71 -4.99 -3.23 17.12
CA ALA A 71 -4.74 -2.96 18.55
C ALA A 71 -3.34 -2.34 18.75
N GLU A 72 -2.34 -2.92 18.07
CA GLU A 72 -0.95 -2.49 18.14
C GLU A 72 -0.71 -1.13 17.48
N MET A 73 0.02 -0.25 18.17
CA MET A 73 0.32 1.10 17.69
C MET A 73 1.29 1.08 16.51
N ASP A 74 2.32 0.23 16.56
CA ASP A 74 3.34 0.17 15.51
C ASP A 74 2.71 -0.21 14.16
N VAL A 75 1.75 -1.14 14.17
CA VAL A 75 0.98 -1.49 12.97
C VAL A 75 0.22 -0.28 12.41
N LYS A 76 -0.38 0.55 13.27
CA LYS A 76 -1.07 1.77 12.80
C LYS A 76 -0.09 2.78 12.18
N VAL A 77 1.08 2.95 12.79
CA VAL A 77 2.12 3.86 12.29
C VAL A 77 2.60 3.39 10.91
N SER A 78 2.90 2.10 10.74
CA SER A 78 3.31 1.56 9.44
C SER A 78 2.20 1.66 8.39
N VAL A 79 0.94 1.40 8.75
CA VAL A 79 -0.22 1.61 7.85
C VAL A 79 -0.34 3.08 7.44
N LEU A 80 -0.17 4.01 8.38
CA LEU A 80 -0.21 5.44 8.10
C LEU A 80 0.92 5.85 7.14
N SER A 81 2.13 5.32 7.33
CA SER A 81 3.24 5.58 6.41
C SER A 81 2.91 5.14 4.98
N CYS A 82 2.35 3.94 4.81
CA CYS A 82 1.89 3.47 3.51
C CYS A 82 0.82 4.38 2.87
N LEU A 83 -0.12 4.91 3.67
CA LEU A 83 -1.16 5.83 3.19
C LEU A 83 -0.60 7.20 2.79
N ILE A 84 0.45 7.67 3.45
CA ILE A 84 1.17 8.89 3.06
C ILE A 84 1.78 8.68 1.67
N GLU A 85 2.41 7.53 1.42
CA GLU A 85 2.97 7.21 0.11
C GLU A 85 1.89 7.09 -0.98
N ILE A 86 0.76 6.46 -0.70
CA ILE A 86 -0.38 6.43 -1.63
C ILE A 86 -0.84 7.86 -1.96
N THR A 87 -0.92 8.73 -0.94
CA THR A 87 -1.27 10.13 -1.13
C THR A 87 -0.25 10.87 -2.00
N ARG A 88 1.04 10.63 -1.79
CA ARG A 88 2.11 11.17 -2.64
C ARG A 88 1.96 10.71 -4.09
N ILE A 89 1.74 9.41 -4.32
CA ILE A 89 1.65 8.78 -5.65
C ILE A 89 0.46 9.33 -6.46
N THR A 90 -0.69 9.55 -5.83
CA THR A 90 -1.88 10.01 -6.55
C THR A 90 -1.91 11.52 -6.74
N ALA A 91 -1.18 12.29 -5.92
CA ALA A 91 -1.08 13.74 -6.07
C ALA A 91 -0.64 14.13 -7.50
N PRO A 92 -1.19 15.22 -8.08
CA PRO A 92 -2.04 16.24 -7.45
C PRO A 92 -3.51 15.84 -7.30
N ASN A 93 -3.91 14.66 -7.80
CA ASN A 93 -5.28 14.18 -7.69
C ASN A 93 -5.47 13.43 -6.37
N ALA A 94 -6.49 13.78 -5.59
CA ALA A 94 -6.71 13.11 -4.31
C ALA A 94 -6.91 11.59 -4.53
N PRO A 95 -6.23 10.72 -3.76
CA PRO A 95 -6.38 9.27 -3.86
C PRO A 95 -7.78 8.79 -3.45
N TYR A 96 -8.47 9.58 -2.64
CA TYR A 96 -9.69 9.22 -1.94
C TYR A 96 -10.80 10.24 -2.17
N LYS A 97 -12.04 9.82 -1.95
CA LYS A 97 -13.17 10.75 -1.80
C LYS A 97 -13.13 11.36 -0.40
N ASP A 98 -13.54 12.62 -0.24
CA ASP A 98 -13.50 13.37 1.04
C ASP A 98 -14.08 12.62 2.24
N GLU A 99 -15.09 11.77 2.02
CA GLU A 99 -15.72 10.93 3.04
C GLU A 99 -14.76 9.92 3.69
N GLN A 100 -13.67 9.56 3.00
CA GLN A 100 -12.64 8.63 3.47
C GLN A 100 -11.50 9.33 4.22
N MET A 101 -11.44 10.67 4.19
CA MET A 101 -10.41 11.51 4.83
C MET A 101 -10.96 12.29 6.05
N LYS A 102 -11.84 11.66 6.84
CA LYS A 102 -12.41 12.23 8.07
C LYS A 102 -11.77 11.64 9.32
#